data_AF-W4KHU0-F1
#
_entry.id   AF-W4KHU0-F1
#
_cell.length_a   1.000
_cell.length_b   1.000
_cell.length_c   1.000
_cell.angle_alpha   90.00
_cell.angle_beta   90.00
_cell.angle_gamma   90.00
#
_symmetry.space_group_name_H-M   'P 1'
#
loop_
_entity.id
_entity.type
_entity.pdbx_description
1 polymer ?
#
loop_
_entity_poly.entity_id
_entity_poly.type
_entity_poly.pdbx_seq_one_letter_code
_entity_poly.pdbx_strand_id
1 'polypeptide(L)'
;PIFNSGHKSIMVWGCIAHSVKGLLIKLEFPPIIMSEKGQRQGRGLCAKEYVAQVLEGPLKNFFDKMEQQWMCLMLVVRDGAPAYTSHLTKSA
;
A
#
# COMPACT_ATOMS: atom_id res chain seq x y z
N PRO A 1 -23.83 -20.42 18.16
CA PRO A 1 -22.59 -19.64 18.40
C PRO A 1 -21.87 -19.32 17.08
N ILE A 2 -21.83 -18.05 16.68
CA ILE A 2 -21.08 -17.63 15.49
C ILE A 2 -19.62 -17.47 15.91
N PHE A 3 -18.75 -18.34 15.42
CA PHE A 3 -17.30 -18.27 15.64
C PHE A 3 -16.74 -17.04 14.90
N ASN A 4 -16.51 -15.95 15.62
CA ASN A 4 -15.77 -14.81 15.11
C ASN A 4 -14.28 -15.08 15.33
N SER A 5 -13.57 -15.52 14.30
CA SER A 5 -12.12 -15.68 14.38
C SER A 5 -11.47 -14.32 14.71
N GLY A 6 -10.88 -14.20 15.90
CA GLY A 6 -10.27 -12.98 16.43
C GLY A 6 -8.88 -12.70 15.86
N HIS A 7 -8.63 -12.97 14.58
CA HIS A 7 -7.31 -12.80 13.99
C HIS A 7 -6.96 -11.31 13.89
N LYS A 8 -6.02 -10.86 14.73
CA LYS A 8 -5.30 -9.60 14.55
C LYS A 8 -4.34 -9.80 13.38
N SER A 9 -4.72 -9.34 12.20
CA SER A 9 -3.86 -9.34 11.01
C SER A 9 -3.06 -8.04 10.93
N ILE A 10 -1.80 -8.13 10.54
CA ILE A 10 -0.99 -7.01 10.09
C ILE A 10 -0.94 -7.04 8.56
N MET A 11 -1.09 -5.89 7.90
CA MET A 11 -0.78 -5.76 6.48
C MET A 11 0.55 -5.04 6.34
N VAL A 12 1.38 -5.58 5.46
CA VAL A 12 2.71 -5.05 5.18
C VAL A 12 2.81 -4.86 3.68
N TRP A 13 3.39 -3.74 3.26
CA TRP A 13 3.74 -3.51 1.88
C TRP A 13 5.25 -3.58 1.74
N GLY A 14 5.74 -4.18 0.67
CA GLY A 14 7.17 -4.19 0.40
C GLY A 14 7.48 -4.12 -1.07
N CYS A 15 8.70 -3.69 -1.38
CA CYS A 15 9.24 -3.70 -2.71
C CYS A 15 10.60 -4.40 -2.73
N ILE A 16 10.97 -4.84 -3.92
CA ILE A 16 12.30 -5.35 -4.23
C ILE A 16 12.76 -4.68 -5.52
N ALA A 17 14.06 -4.44 -5.63
CA ALA A 17 14.68 -4.00 -6.85
C ALA A 17 15.77 -5.01 -7.26
N HIS A 18 16.27 -4.87 -8.48
CA HIS A 18 17.32 -5.76 -8.97
C HIS A 18 18.54 -5.72 -8.02
N SER A 19 18.92 -6.89 -7.49
CA SER A 19 20.01 -7.07 -6.53
C SER A 19 19.90 -6.27 -5.21
N VAL A 20 18.74 -5.70 -4.89
CA VAL A 20 18.54 -4.88 -3.68
C VAL A 20 17.24 -5.29 -2.99
N LYS A 21 17.34 -5.67 -1.71
CA LYS A 21 16.17 -5.77 -0.84
C LYS A 21 15.61 -4.37 -0.65
N GLY A 22 14.38 -4.15 -1.09
CA GLY A 22 13.73 -2.86 -0.96
C GLY A 22 13.08 -2.70 0.41
N LEU A 23 12.09 -1.81 0.45
CA LEU A 23 11.40 -1.45 1.67
C LEU A 23 10.42 -2.55 2.11
N LEU A 24 10.18 -2.59 3.42
CA LEU A 24 9.10 -3.35 4.03
C LEU A 24 8.44 -2.47 5.09
N ILE A 25 7.20 -2.05 4.86
CA ILE A 25 6.49 -1.08 5.69
C ILE A 25 5.20 -1.68 6.22
N LYS A 26 4.92 -1.46 7.50
CA LYS A 26 3.63 -1.76 8.09
C LYS A 26 2.61 -0.73 7.60
N LEU A 27 1.49 -1.20 7.07
CA LEU A 27 0.39 -0.32 6.68
C LEU A 27 -0.55 -0.12 7.87
N GLU A 28 -0.91 1.13 8.11
CA GLU A 28 -1.88 1.49 9.14
C GLU A 28 -3.26 1.66 8.50
N PHE A 29 -4.28 1.09 9.14
CA PHE A 29 -5.66 1.18 8.68
C PHE A 29 -6.48 2.07 9.60
N PRO A 30 -7.43 2.84 9.05
CA PRO A 30 -8.43 3.47 9.89
C PRO A 30 -9.23 2.40 10.65
N PRO A 31 -9.74 2.74 11.85
CA PRO A 31 -10.61 1.83 12.58
C PRO A 31 -11.83 1.44 11.75
N ILE A 32 -12.29 0.19 11.91
CA ILE A 32 -13.47 -0.31 11.22
C ILE A 32 -14.69 0.45 11.74
N ILE A 33 -15.39 1.15 10.84
CA ILE A 33 -16.62 1.86 11.15
C ILE A 33 -17.80 1.02 10.68
N MET A 34 -18.79 0.84 11.54
CA MET A 34 -20.09 0.29 11.14
C MET A 34 -20.95 1.43 10.63
N SER A 35 -21.42 1.34 9.38
CA SER A 35 -22.44 2.28 8.92
C SER A 35 -23.76 2.04 9.64
N GLU A 36 -24.67 3.02 9.61
CA GLU A 36 -26.03 2.90 10.16
C GLU A 36 -26.81 1.71 9.57
N LYS A 37 -26.43 1.27 8.36
CA LYS A 37 -27.01 0.10 7.67
C LYS A 37 -26.28 -1.21 7.99
N GLY A 38 -25.40 -1.22 8.99
CA GLY A 38 -24.62 -2.39 9.42
C GLY A 38 -23.51 -2.81 8.46
N GLN A 39 -23.15 -1.99 7.48
CA GLN A 39 -22.04 -2.30 6.56
C GLN A 39 -20.70 -1.95 7.23
N ARG A 40 -19.77 -2.90 7.22
CA ARG A 40 -18.40 -2.69 7.68
C ARG A 40 -17.61 -1.87 6.66
N GLN A 41 -17.24 -0.65 7.03
CA GLN A 41 -16.29 0.20 6.30
C GLN A 41 -14.90 0.12 6.93
N GLY A 42 -13.84 0.28 6.12
CA GLY A 42 -12.46 0.31 6.62
C GLY A 42 -11.72 -1.04 6.69
N ARG A 43 -12.11 -2.02 5.86
CA ARG A 43 -11.49 -3.37 5.88
C ARG A 43 -10.25 -3.54 4.97
N GLY A 44 -9.84 -2.49 4.27
CA GLY A 44 -8.74 -2.52 3.31
C GLY A 44 -8.18 -1.14 3.02
N LEU A 45 -7.06 -1.10 2.31
CA LEU A 45 -6.34 0.13 2.00
C LEU A 45 -7.01 0.78 0.79
N CYS A 46 -7.58 1.96 0.96
CA CYS A 46 -8.13 2.71 -0.16
C CYS A 46 -7.00 3.36 -0.98
N ALA A 47 -7.33 3.80 -2.19
CA ALA A 47 -6.38 4.47 -3.08
C ALA A 47 -5.66 5.66 -2.42
N LYS A 48 -6.40 6.50 -1.66
CA LYS A 48 -5.84 7.67 -0.99
C LYS A 48 -4.80 7.28 0.06
N GLU A 49 -5.10 6.27 0.86
CA GLU A 49 -4.19 5.78 1.89
C GLU A 49 -2.97 5.10 1.26
N TYR A 50 -3.15 4.39 0.16
CA TYR A 50 -2.04 3.81 -0.59
C TYR A 50 -1.11 4.88 -1.17
N VAL A 51 -1.65 5.94 -1.76
CA VAL A 51 -0.85 7.07 -2.25
C VAL A 51 -0.06 7.69 -1.10
N ALA A 52 -0.71 8.05 0.00
CA ALA A 52 -0.05 8.74 1.11
C ALA A 52 0.97 7.85 1.86
N GLN A 53 0.64 6.59 2.13
CA GLN A 53 1.49 5.71 2.95
C GLN A 53 2.56 4.97 2.15
N VAL A 54 2.35 4.75 0.85
CA VAL A 54 3.27 3.99 0.00
C VAL A 54 3.93 4.89 -1.01
N LEU A 55 3.17 5.44 -1.95
CA LEU A 55 3.73 6.11 -3.14
C LEU A 55 4.46 7.39 -2.79
N GLU A 56 3.77 8.36 -2.22
CA GLU A 56 4.34 9.66 -1.83
C GLU A 56 5.22 9.57 -0.58
N GLY A 57 5.11 8.47 0.16
CA GLY A 57 5.89 8.22 1.36
C GLY A 57 7.21 7.50 1.05
N PRO A 58 7.42 6.31 1.63
CA PRO A 58 8.71 5.65 1.62
C PRO A 58 9.12 5.13 0.23
N LEU A 59 8.17 4.76 -0.64
CA LEU A 59 8.51 4.27 -1.98
C LEU A 59 9.19 5.33 -2.83
N LYS A 60 8.67 6.57 -2.85
CA LYS A 60 9.29 7.68 -3.59
C LYS A 60 10.74 7.90 -3.18
N ASN A 61 11.01 7.97 -1.87
CA ASN A 61 12.37 8.14 -1.37
C ASN A 61 13.31 7.00 -1.78
N PHE A 62 12.81 5.76 -1.77
CA PHE A 62 13.60 4.61 -2.21
C PHE A 62 13.84 4.63 -3.72
N PHE A 63 12.81 4.99 -4.49
CA PHE A 63 12.86 5.07 -5.94
C PHE A 63 13.87 6.12 -6.40
N ASP A 64 13.79 7.34 -5.86
CA ASP A 64 14.72 8.45 -6.17
C ASP A 64 16.17 8.06 -5.86
N LYS A 65 16.40 7.39 -4.72
CA LYS A 65 17.72 6.89 -4.33
C LYS A 65 18.24 5.86 -5.35
N MET A 66 17.39 4.95 -5.80
CA MET A 66 17.79 3.91 -6.74
C MET A 66 18.08 4.50 -8.13
N GLU A 67 17.27 5.44 -8.62
CA GLU A 67 17.55 6.11 -9.90
C GLU A 67 18.89 6.87 -9.85
N GLN A 68 19.17 7.56 -8.76
CA GLN A 68 20.45 8.25 -8.56
C GLN A 68 21.65 7.28 -8.52
N GLN A 69 21.50 6.13 -7.87
CA GLN A 69 22.60 5.16 -7.73
C GLN A 69 22.90 4.43 -9.04
N TRP A 70 21.88 4.13 -9.84
CA TRP A 70 22.02 3.28 -11.02
C TRP A 70 22.03 4.08 -12.33
N MET A 71 21.80 5.40 -12.28
CA MET A 71 21.75 6.31 -13.43
C MET A 71 20.82 5.79 -14.54
N CYS A 72 19.73 5.13 -14.15
CA CYS A 72 18.80 4.48 -15.05
C CYS A 72 17.37 4.69 -14.55
N LEU A 73 16.44 4.86 -15.50
CA LEU A 73 15.01 4.97 -15.22
C LEU A 73 14.51 3.66 -14.61
N MET A 74 13.88 3.76 -13.44
CA MET A 74 13.30 2.61 -12.77
C MET A 74 11.86 2.38 -13.23
N LEU A 75 11.47 1.11 -13.38
CA LEU A 75 10.08 0.73 -13.66
C LEU A 75 9.46 0.12 -12.41
N VAL A 76 8.29 0.63 -12.02
CA VAL A 76 7.52 0.08 -10.90
C VAL A 76 6.47 -0.90 -11.44
N VAL A 77 6.56 -2.16 -11.02
CA VAL A 77 5.56 -3.19 -11.32
C VAL A 77 4.73 -3.46 -10.06
N ARG A 78 3.40 -3.48 -10.20
CA ARG A 78 2.42 -3.71 -9.12
C ARG A 78 1.39 -4.73 -9.60
N ASP A 79 0.66 -5.34 -8.67
CA ASP A 79 -0.47 -6.19 -9.02
C ASP A 79 -1.68 -5.36 -9.51
N GLY A 80 -2.73 -6.04 -9.97
CA GLY A 80 -3.95 -5.41 -10.49
C GLY A 80 -4.97 -5.02 -9.41
N ALA A 81 -4.58 -4.82 -8.15
CA ALA A 81 -5.53 -4.50 -7.09
C ALA A 81 -6.30 -3.19 -7.39
N PRO A 82 -7.60 -3.10 -7.07
CA PRO A 82 -8.42 -1.93 -7.40
C PRO A 82 -7.85 -0.60 -6.91
N ALA A 83 -7.26 -0.59 -5.71
CA ALA A 83 -6.59 0.58 -5.15
C ALA A 83 -5.43 1.07 -6.01
N TYR A 84 -4.69 0.16 -6.66
CA TYR A 84 -3.52 0.48 -7.49
C TYR A 84 -3.91 0.98 -8.87
N THR A 85 -5.07 0.54 -9.37
CA THR A 85 -5.59 0.92 -10.69
C THR A 85 -6.43 2.21 -10.67
N SER A 86 -6.66 2.79 -9.50
CA SER A 86 -7.48 3.99 -9.35
C SER A 86 -6.86 5.20 -10.08
N HIS A 87 -7.68 6.14 -10.54
CA HIS A 87 -7.17 7.36 -11.18
C HIS A 87 -6.19 8.11 -10.26
N LEU A 88 -6.52 8.21 -8.97
CA LEU A 88 -5.69 8.88 -7.98
C LEU A 88 -4.28 8.27 -7.90
N THR A 89 -4.20 6.94 -7.97
CA THR A 89 -2.93 6.21 -7.86
C THR A 89 -2.12 6.20 -9.16
N LYS A 90 -2.77 6.43 -10.31
CA LYS A 90 -2.09 6.62 -11.60
C LYS A 90 -1.55 8.04 -11.78
N SER A 91 -2.13 9.02 -11.10
CA SER A 91 -1.73 10.43 -11.16
C SER A 91 -0.69 10.82 -10.10
N ALA A 92 -0.33 9.91 -9.21
CA ALA A 92 0.69 10.08 -8.16
C ALA A 92 2.00 9.40 -8.58
#